data_AF-A0A5Q4EKL9-F1
#
_entry.id   AF-A0A5Q4EKL9-F1
#
_cell.length_a   1.000
_cell.length_b   1.000
_cell.length_c   1.000
_cell.angle_alpha   90.00
_cell.angle_beta   90.00
_cell.angle_gamma   90.00
#
_symmetry.space_group_name_H-M   'P 1'
#
loop_
_entity.id
_entity.type
_entity.pdbx_description
1 polymer ?
#
loop_
_entity_poly.entity_id
_entity_poly.type
_entity_poly.pdbx_seq_one_letter_code
_entity_poly.pdbx_strand_id
1 'polypeptide(L)' 'MKYSEIRHIVKDLRKNMTPSEVLLWKNLKGRKLDGYKFLRQHPVFYQR' A
#
# COMPACT_ATOMS: atom_id res chain seq x y z
N MET A 1 -17.29 4.51 -4.22
CA MET A 1 -16.34 4.28 -5.35
C MET A 1 -16.37 2.82 -5.71
N LYS A 2 -16.38 2.53 -7.01
CA LYS A 2 -16.28 1.16 -7.50
C LYS A 2 -14.88 0.63 -7.21
N TYR A 3 -14.76 -0.67 -6.96
CA TYR A 3 -13.47 -1.31 -6.70
C TYR A 3 -12.42 -1.04 -7.81
N SER A 4 -12.88 -0.94 -9.05
CA SER A 4 -12.06 -0.61 -10.22
C SER A 4 -11.37 0.75 -10.11
N GLU A 5 -12.03 1.75 -9.54
CA GLU A 5 -11.49 3.12 -9.39
C GLU A 5 -10.42 3.16 -8.30
N ILE A 6 -10.71 2.55 -7.15
CA ILE A 6 -9.79 2.46 -6.01
C ILE A 6 -8.51 1.72 -6.41
N ARG A 7 -8.62 0.70 -7.27
CA ARG A 7 -7.46 -0.03 -7.77
C ARG A 7 -6.50 0.85 -8.58
N HIS A 8 -7.01 1.82 -9.33
CA HIS A 8 -6.17 2.80 -10.04
C HIS A 8 -5.49 3.75 -9.05
N ILE A 9 -6.26 4.33 -8.13
CA ILE A 9 -5.74 5.22 -7.09
C ILE A 9 -4.62 4.55 -6.27
N VAL A 10 -4.81 3.31 -5.83
CA VAL A 10 -3.82 2.53 -5.09
C VAL A 10 -2.53 2.32 -5.89
N LYS A 11 -2.62 2.10 -7.22
CA LYS A 11 -1.43 1.98 -8.07
C LYS A 11 -0.66 3.30 -8.15
N ASP A 12 -1.37 4.41 -8.28
CA ASP A 12 -0.75 5.73 -8.39
C ASP A 12 -0.13 6.18 -7.07
N LEU A 13 -0.79 5.93 -5.93
CA LEU A 13 -0.24 6.18 -4.60
C LEU A 13 1.03 5.35 -4.33
N ARG A 14 1.14 4.14 -4.88
CA ARG A 14 2.38 3.33 -4.76
C ARG A 14 3.54 3.89 -5.60
N LYS A 15 3.26 4.65 -6.65
CA LYS A 15 4.27 5.36 -7.44
C LYS A 15 4.67 6.68 -6.77
N ASN A 16 3.70 7.38 -6.18
CA ASN A 16 3.86 8.71 -5.59
C ASN A 16 3.94 8.65 -4.05
N MET A 17 4.76 7.75 -3.51
CA MET A 17 4.95 7.65 -2.06
C MET A 17 5.78 8.84 -1.54
N THR A 18 5.45 9.30 -0.34
CA THR A 18 6.27 10.29 0.37
C THR A 18 7.62 9.69 0.78
N PRO A 19 8.67 10.50 1.01
CA PRO A 19 9.97 10.01 1.46
C PRO A 19 9.88 9.15 2.73
N SER A 20 8.99 9.51 3.66
CA SER A 20 8.73 8.76 4.90
C SER A 20 8.13 7.39 4.62
N GLU A 21 7.16 7.28 3.72
CA GLU A 21 6.56 6.01 3.31
C GLU A 21 7.58 5.11 2.59
N VAL A 22 8.47 5.69 1.77
CA VAL A 22 9.55 4.94 1.12
C VAL A 22 10.50 4.35 2.17
N LEU A 23 10.88 5.13 3.18
CA LEU A 23 11.72 4.66 4.28
C LEU A 23 11.03 3.55 5.07
N LEU A 24 9.75 3.74 5.42
CA LEU A 24 8.95 2.74 6.12
C LEU A 24 8.85 1.45 5.31
N TRP A 25 8.54 1.54 4.01
CA TRP A 25 8.44 0.37 3.14
C TRP A 25 9.77 -0.37 3.00
N LYS A 26 10.92 0.30 2.95
CA LYS A 26 12.24 -0.36 2.93
C LYS A 26 12.49 -1.22 4.17
N ASN A 27 11.99 -0.79 5.33
CA ASN A 27 12.11 -1.50 6.59
C ASN A 27 11.08 -2.62 6.75
N LEU A 28 9.87 -2.48 6.19
CA LEU A 28 8.79 -3.47 6.34
C LEU A 28 8.71 -4.50 5.20
N LYS A 29 9.21 -4.18 4.01
CA LYS A 29 9.13 -5.09 2.84
C LYS A 29 9.85 -6.41 3.12
N GLY A 30 9.40 -7.48 2.47
CA GLY A 30 10.08 -8.77 2.55
C GLY A 30 9.91 -9.49 3.89
N ARG A 31 8.78 -9.27 4.58
CA ARG A 31 8.44 -9.93 5.85
C ARG A 31 9.43 -9.64 7.00
N LYS A 32 10.06 -8.46 6.95
CA LYS A 32 11.01 -8.00 7.97
C LYS A 32 10.39 -7.70 9.33
N LEU A 33 9.06 -7.51 9.37
CA LEU A 33 8.31 -7.33 10.62
C LEU A 33 7.77 -8.70 11.06
N ASP A 34 8.49 -9.39 11.94
CA ASP A 34 8.08 -10.67 12.55
C ASP A 34 7.54 -11.73 11.57
N GLY A 35 8.03 -11.75 10.33
CA GLY A 35 7.54 -12.67 9.30
C GLY A 35 6.21 -12.26 8.63
N TYR A 36 5.59 -11.16 9.05
CA TYR A 36 4.32 -10.66 8.52
C TYR A 36 4.46 -10.00 7.15
N LYS A 37 3.49 -10.28 6.27
CA LYS A 37 3.40 -9.64 4.95
C LYS A 37 2.73 -8.26 5.08
N PHE A 38 3.52 -7.20 5.13
CA PHE A 38 2.99 -5.83 5.12
C PHE A 38 2.42 -5.45 3.74
N LEU A 39 1.18 -4.94 3.71
CA LEU A 39 0.48 -4.51 2.49
C LEU A 39 0.39 -2.98 2.44
N ARG A 40 1.24 -2.35 1.62
CA ARG A 40 1.16 -0.90 1.41
C ARG A 40 -0.05 -0.49 0.55
N GLN A 41 -0.67 0.62 0.95
CA GLN A 41 -1.84 1.21 0.26
C GLN A 41 -2.94 0.17 0.03
N HIS A 42 -3.26 -0.64 1.05
CA HIS A 42 -4.34 -1.63 0.97
C HIS A 42 -5.68 -0.92 1.23
N PRO A 43 -6.64 -0.97 0.29
CA PRO A 43 -7.92 -0.31 0.48
C PRO A 43 -8.74 -1.02 1.55
N VAL A 44 -9.16 -0.29 2.57
CA VAL A 44 -9.95 -0.80 3.71
C VAL A 44 -11.45 -0.59 3.55
N PHE A 45 -11.87 0.38 2.73
CA PHE A 45 -13.28 0.69 2.47
C PHE A 45 -13.53 0.73 0.96
N TYR A 46 -14.36 -0.20 0.47
CA TYR A 46 -14.91 -0.17 -0.87
C TYR A 46 -16.22 -0.94 -0.91
N GLN A 47 -17.12 -0.51 -1.77
CA GLN A 47 -18.35 -1.26 -2.03
C GLN A 47 -18.02 -2.34 -3.08
N ARG A 48 -18.43 -3.58 -2.79
CA ARG A 48 -18.15 -4.73 -3.64
C ARG A 48 -19.10 -4.78 -4.83
#